data_AF-A0A4Y2CVJ5-F1
#
_entry.id   AF-A0A4Y2CVJ5-F1
#
_cell.length_a   1.000
_cell.length_b   1.000
_cell.length_c   1.000
_cell.angle_alpha   90.00
_cell.angle_beta   90.00
_cell.angle_gamma   90.00
#
_symmetry.space_group_name_H-M   'P 1'
#
loop_
_entity.id
_entity.type
_entity.pdbx_description
1 polymer ?
#
loop_
_entity_poly.entity_id
_entity_poly.type
_entity_poly.pdbx_seq_one_letter_code
_entity_poly.pdbx_strand_id
1 'polypeptide(L)'
;MPQKLNFKAQEFSKIFNWMDYDLSSPPLLKDISDDEIKSHIQSDSVPNWIIIFKTFPVHRQAVEGCVKLVTEASGNVCGAESKDGFIITTLLSRSTMPNFAHKSDFNVPSAKN
;
A
#
# COMPACT_ATOMS: atom_id res chain seq x y z
N MET A 1 4.02 -22.58 -7.09
CA MET A 1 2.76 -23.35 -7.03
C MET A 1 1.83 -22.68 -6.01
N PRO A 2 0.49 -22.80 -6.15
CA PRO A 2 -0.44 -22.24 -5.17
C PRO A 2 -0.25 -22.89 -3.79
N GLN A 3 -0.32 -22.08 -2.72
CA GLN A 3 -0.08 -22.52 -1.36
C GLN A 3 -1.21 -23.46 -0.88
N LYS A 4 -0.86 -24.65 -0.39
CA LYS A 4 -1.84 -25.58 0.18
C LYS A 4 -2.13 -25.21 1.64
N LEU A 5 -3.27 -24.54 1.85
CA LEU A 5 -3.69 -24.06 3.16
C LEU A 5 -4.45 -25.12 3.96
N ASN A 6 -4.16 -25.27 5.26
CA ASN A 6 -4.97 -26.10 6.15
C ASN A 6 -6.12 -25.29 6.77
N PHE A 7 -7.28 -25.29 6.11
CA PHE A 7 -8.48 -24.57 6.59
C PHE A 7 -9.09 -25.14 7.89
N LYS A 8 -8.64 -26.31 8.36
CA LYS A 8 -9.11 -26.91 9.61
C LYS A 8 -8.24 -26.54 10.83
N ALA A 9 -7.18 -25.75 10.62
CA ALA A 9 -6.31 -25.35 11.71
C ALA A 9 -7.04 -24.43 12.70
N GLN A 10 -6.92 -24.74 14.00
CA GLN A 10 -7.43 -23.89 15.07
C GLN A 10 -6.43 -22.81 15.52
N GLU A 11 -5.14 -22.99 15.18
CA GLU A 11 -4.07 -22.06 15.49
C GLU A 11 -3.38 -21.59 14.21
N PHE A 12 -2.99 -20.30 14.19
CA PHE A 12 -2.37 -19.69 13.02
C PHE A 12 -1.07 -20.38 12.60
N SER A 13 -0.26 -20.83 13.56
CA SER A 13 0.98 -21.58 13.31
C SER A 13 0.77 -22.91 12.59
N LYS A 14 -0.44 -23.47 12.61
CA LYS A 14 -0.79 -24.78 11.99
C LYS A 14 -1.46 -24.65 10.62
N ILE A 15 -1.68 -23.41 10.15
CA ILE A 15 -2.30 -23.13 8.85
C ILE A 15 -1.36 -23.53 7.70
N PHE A 16 -0.05 -23.36 7.90
CA PHE A 16 1.00 -23.69 6.94
C PHE A 16 1.92 -24.77 7.51
N ASN A 17 2.37 -25.69 6.64
CA ASN A 17 3.47 -26.58 6.98
C ASN A 17 4.80 -25.87 6.73
N TRP A 18 5.41 -25.29 7.77
CA TRP A 18 6.62 -24.48 7.67
C TRP A 18 7.84 -25.24 7.11
N MET A 19 7.85 -26.57 7.17
CA MET A 19 8.96 -27.41 6.67
C MET A 19 8.91 -27.62 5.15
N ASP A 20 7.76 -27.35 4.51
CA ASP A 20 7.57 -27.59 3.08
C ASP A 20 8.02 -26.38 2.22
N TYR A 21 8.49 -25.28 2.83
CA TYR A 21 8.74 -24.03 2.14
C TYR A 21 10.07 -23.37 2.54
N ASP A 22 10.81 -22.89 1.54
CA ASP A 22 11.90 -21.96 1.74
C ASP A 22 11.34 -20.60 2.16
N LEU A 23 11.52 -20.28 3.45
CA LEU A 23 11.16 -18.99 4.02
C LEU A 23 12.28 -18.00 3.77
N SER A 24 11.97 -16.91 3.06
CA SER A 24 12.88 -15.76 2.97
C SER A 24 12.72 -14.88 4.20
N SER A 25 13.84 -14.28 4.65
CA SER A 25 13.79 -13.24 5.68
C SER A 25 12.86 -12.09 5.22
N PRO A 26 11.95 -11.62 6.08
CA PRO A 26 11.07 -10.50 5.73
C PRO A 26 11.91 -9.25 5.46
N PRO A 27 11.49 -8.36 4.54
CA PRO A 27 12.27 -7.18 4.16
C PRO A 27 12.68 -6.28 5.32
N LEU A 28 11.88 -6.26 6.40
CA LEU A 28 12.14 -5.50 7.63
C LEU A 28 13.31 -6.05 8.45
N LEU A 29 13.64 -7.32 8.29
CA LEU A 29 14.73 -8.00 8.99
C LEU A 29 15.90 -8.34 8.05
N LYS A 30 15.91 -7.80 6.82
CA LYS A 30 16.95 -8.15 5.83
C LYS A 30 18.38 -7.82 6.31
N ASP A 31 18.48 -6.78 7.15
CA ASP A 31 19.76 -6.23 7.62
C ASP A 31 20.18 -6.86 8.97
N ILE A 32 19.39 -7.81 9.49
CA ILE A 32 19.64 -8.50 10.76
C ILE A 32 20.07 -9.93 10.45
N SER A 33 21.15 -10.39 11.09
CA SER A 33 21.65 -11.75 10.90
C SER A 33 20.88 -12.81 11.70
N ASP A 34 20.88 -14.04 11.22
CA ASP A 34 20.24 -15.17 11.90
C ASP A 34 20.81 -15.41 13.31
N ASP A 35 22.10 -15.14 13.52
CA ASP A 35 22.76 -15.32 14.81
C ASP A 35 22.35 -14.22 15.82
N GLU A 36 22.12 -13.00 15.34
CA GLU A 36 21.53 -11.94 16.16
C GLU A 36 20.09 -12.28 16.55
N ILE A 37 19.30 -12.86 15.64
CA ILE A 37 17.94 -13.32 15.94
C ILE A 37 17.98 -14.44 16.99
N LYS A 38 18.83 -15.46 16.80
CA LYS A 38 18.95 -16.59 17.73
C LYS A 38 19.40 -16.15 19.12
N SER A 39 20.38 -15.25 19.22
CA SER A 39 20.87 -14.76 20.51
C SER A 39 19.77 -14.02 21.29
N HIS A 40 18.93 -13.24 20.62
CA HIS A 40 17.79 -12.56 21.26
C HIS A 40 16.69 -13.51 21.72
N ILE A 41 16.39 -14.55 20.93
CA ILE A 41 15.43 -15.58 21.33
C ILE A 41 15.92 -16.31 22.60
N GLN A 42 17.23 -16.54 22.72
CA GLN A 42 17.83 -17.21 23.87
C GLN A 42 17.94 -16.33 25.11
N SER A 43 18.16 -15.02 24.94
CA SER A 43 18.30 -14.08 26.06
C SER A 43 16.95 -13.62 26.63
N ASP A 44 15.83 -13.98 25.98
CA ASP A 44 14.46 -13.57 26.34
C ASP A 44 14.29 -12.05 26.51
N SER A 45 15.18 -11.28 25.84
CA SER A 45 15.27 -9.83 25.95
C SER A 45 14.69 -9.15 24.72
N VAL A 46 13.97 -8.04 24.91
CA VAL A 46 13.46 -7.24 23.78
C VAL A 46 14.63 -6.70 22.95
N PRO A 47 14.71 -7.05 21.66
CA PRO A 47 15.78 -6.55 20.81
C PRO A 47 15.70 -5.04 20.63
N ASN A 48 16.81 -4.33 20.79
CA ASN A 48 16.93 -2.92 20.43
C ASN A 48 17.22 -2.77 18.93
N TRP A 49 16.42 -3.41 18.09
CA TRP A 49 16.56 -3.29 16.64
C TRP A 49 15.95 -1.99 16.18
N ILE A 50 16.75 -1.13 15.55
CA ILE A 50 16.25 0.06 14.86
C ILE A 50 15.63 -0.40 13.55
N ILE A 51 14.42 -0.94 13.62
CA ILE A 51 13.62 -1.26 12.44
C ILE A 51 13.12 0.06 11.88
N ILE A 52 13.77 0.55 10.82
CA ILE A 52 13.34 1.76 10.12
C ILE A 52 12.05 1.40 9.38
N PHE A 53 10.91 1.63 10.03
CA PHE A 53 9.67 1.81 9.31
C PHE A 53 9.86 3.05 8.45
N LYS A 54 10.05 2.86 7.15
CA LYS A 54 9.81 3.95 6.21
C LYS A 54 8.41 4.45 6.55
N THR A 55 8.30 5.70 6.99
CA THR A 55 7.01 6.32 7.26
C THR A 55 6.26 6.30 5.94
N PHE A 56 5.45 5.27 5.73
CA PHE A 56 4.53 5.25 4.62
C PHE A 56 3.55 6.38 4.92
N PRO A 57 3.36 7.34 4.02
CA PRO A 57 2.38 8.38 4.24
C PRO A 57 0.99 7.76 4.10
N VAL A 58 0.51 7.09 5.15
CA VAL A 58 -0.78 6.37 5.15
C VAL A 58 -1.96 7.35 5.08
N HIS A 59 -1.73 8.62 5.43
CA HIS A 59 -2.75 9.68 5.47
C HIS A 59 -2.30 10.95 4.75
N ARG A 60 -1.83 10.83 3.50
CA ARG A 60 -1.63 12.00 2.63
C ARG A 60 -2.86 12.14 1.73
N GLN A 61 -3.28 13.38 1.50
CA GLN A 61 -4.37 13.74 0.57
C GLN A 61 -4.25 13.02 -0.80
N ALA A 62 -3.04 12.73 -1.25
CA ALA A 62 -2.79 11.95 -2.47
C ALA A 62 -3.34 10.52 -2.39
N VAL A 63 -3.15 9.81 -1.27
CA VAL A 63 -3.64 8.44 -1.05
C VAL A 63 -5.17 8.43 -1.02
N GLU A 64 -5.78 9.35 -0.28
CA GLU A 64 -7.24 9.53 -0.24
C GLU A 64 -7.81 9.84 -1.63
N GLY A 65 -7.12 10.71 -2.39
CA GLY A 65 -7.48 11.05 -3.76
C GLY A 65 -7.41 9.85 -4.71
N CYS A 66 -6.39 8.99 -4.58
CA CYS A 66 -6.29 7.76 -5.36
C CYS A 66 -7.42 6.78 -5.04
N VAL A 67 -7.69 6.53 -3.75
CA VAL A 67 -8.77 5.63 -3.33
C VAL A 67 -10.12 6.12 -3.83
N LYS A 68 -10.39 7.43 -3.73
CA LYS A 68 -11.61 8.05 -4.27
C LYS A 68 -11.73 7.83 -5.78
N LEU A 69 -10.67 8.08 -6.54
CA LEU A 69 -10.69 7.95 -8.00
C LEU A 69 -10.93 6.49 -8.44
N VAL A 70 -10.28 5.52 -7.78
CA VAL A 70 -10.48 4.09 -8.05
C VAL A 70 -11.91 3.65 -7.72
N THR A 71 -12.49 4.21 -6.65
CA THR A 71 -13.88 3.95 -6.25
C THR A 71 -14.86 4.52 -7.27
N GLU A 72 -14.65 5.76 -7.72
CA GLU A 72 -15.44 6.40 -8.78
C GLU A 72 -15.38 5.60 -10.09
N ALA A 73 -14.19 5.16 -10.51
CA ALA A 73 -14.02 4.34 -11.70
C ALA A 73 -14.79 3.02 -11.58
N SER A 74 -14.74 2.38 -10.41
CA SER A 74 -15.45 1.12 -10.15
C SER A 74 -16.97 1.27 -10.16
N GLY A 75 -17.50 2.44 -9.78
CA GLY A 75 -18.94 2.71 -9.80
C GLY A 75 -19.48 3.11 -11.18
N ASN A 76 -18.64 3.73 -12.03
CA ASN A 76 -19.08 4.26 -13.32
C ASN A 76 -18.87 3.31 -14.50
N VAL A 77 -17.84 2.45 -14.46
CA VAL A 77 -17.49 1.58 -15.59
C VAL A 77 -17.13 0.16 -15.14
N CYS A 78 -17.44 -0.81 -15.99
CA CYS A 78 -17.12 -2.23 -15.78
C CYS A 78 -15.97 -2.67 -16.70
N GLY A 79 -15.14 -3.61 -16.21
CA GLY A 79 -13.96 -4.12 -16.92
C GLY A 79 -12.68 -3.37 -16.57
N ALA A 80 -11.55 -4.09 -16.57
CA ALA A 80 -10.26 -3.54 -16.15
C ALA A 80 -9.78 -2.41 -17.06
N GLU A 81 -9.86 -2.58 -18.37
CA GLU A 81 -9.43 -1.57 -19.36
C GLU A 81 -10.28 -0.30 -19.28
N SER A 82 -11.61 -0.43 -19.19
CA SER A 82 -12.51 0.72 -19.04
C SER A 82 -12.21 1.52 -17.78
N LYS A 83 -11.94 0.83 -16.66
CA LYS A 83 -11.59 1.47 -15.38
C LYS A 83 -10.25 2.19 -15.48
N ASP A 84 -9.25 1.57 -16.09
CA ASP A 84 -7.94 2.19 -16.30
C ASP A 84 -8.04 3.44 -17.18
N GLY A 85 -8.77 3.35 -18.31
CA GLY A 85 -9.05 4.47 -19.19
C GLY A 85 -9.76 5.63 -18.47
N PHE A 86 -10.73 5.34 -17.60
CA PHE A 86 -11.41 6.34 -16.78
C PHE A 86 -10.44 7.05 -15.83
N ILE A 87 -9.58 6.28 -15.14
CA ILE A 87 -8.57 6.82 -14.21
C ILE A 87 -7.57 7.70 -14.95
N ILE A 88 -6.98 7.20 -16.05
CA ILE A 88 -5.98 7.94 -16.84
C ILE A 88 -6.58 9.23 -17.41
N THR A 89 -7.77 9.16 -18.01
CA THR A 89 -8.44 10.34 -18.59
C THR A 89 -8.73 11.39 -17.53
N THR A 90 -9.18 10.95 -16.35
CA THR A 90 -9.44 11.86 -15.22
C THR A 90 -8.16 12.48 -14.68
N LEU A 91 -7.06 11.73 -14.58
CA LEU A 91 -5.77 12.26 -14.16
C LEU A 91 -5.22 13.27 -15.17
N LEU A 92 -5.31 12.98 -16.47
CA LEU A 92 -4.92 13.90 -17.54
C LEU A 92 -5.73 15.20 -17.48
N SER A 93 -7.06 15.10 -17.35
CA SER A 93 -7.96 16.25 -17.18
C SER A 93 -7.64 17.07 -15.92
N ARG A 94 -7.23 16.43 -14.81
CA ARG A 94 -6.79 17.16 -13.61
C ARG A 94 -5.42 17.79 -13.78
N SER A 95 -4.53 17.19 -14.57
CA SER A 95 -3.18 17.69 -14.80
C SER A 95 -3.13 18.95 -15.67
N THR A 96 -4.17 19.19 -16.49
CA THR A 96 -4.28 20.42 -17.29
C THR A 96 -4.71 21.63 -16.47
N MET A 97 -5.18 21.45 -15.23
CA MET A 97 -5.51 22.55 -14.34
C MET A 97 -4.24 23.28 -13.89
N PRO A 98 -4.22 24.62 -13.93
CA PRO A 98 -3.09 25.39 -13.39
C PRO A 98 -2.89 25.08 -11.91
N ASN A 99 -1.63 25.07 -11.48
CA ASN A 99 -1.34 24.99 -10.05
C ASN A 99 -1.53 26.38 -9.44
N PHE A 100 -2.30 26.45 -8.36
CA PHE A 100 -2.60 27.70 -7.65
C PHE A 100 -1.88 27.69 -6.31
N ALA A 101 -1.07 28.72 -6.03
CA ALA A 101 -0.37 28.83 -4.75
C ALA A 101 -1.34 29.23 -3.63
N HIS A 102 -2.30 30.09 -3.97
CA HIS A 102 -3.33 30.58 -3.05
C HIS A 102 -4.72 30.46 -3.66
N LYS A 103 -5.73 30.35 -2.79
CA LYS A 103 -7.14 30.27 -3.22
C LYS A 103 -7.58 31.51 -4.00
N SER A 104 -6.99 32.67 -3.72
CA SER A 104 -7.22 33.93 -4.45
C SER A 104 -6.82 33.87 -5.92
N ASP A 105 -5.91 32.96 -6.27
CA ASP A 105 -5.39 32.83 -7.64
C ASP A 105 -6.42 32.13 -8.56
N PHE A 106 -7.42 31.49 -7.96
CA PHE A 106 -8.51 30.85 -8.69
C PHE A 106 -9.58 31.86 -9.09
N ASN A 107 -9.52 32.32 -10.35
CA ASN A 107 -10.53 33.20 -10.92
C ASN A 107 -11.56 32.40 -11.73
N VAL A 108 -12.84 32.44 -11.34
CA VAL A 108 -13.91 31.83 -12.13
C VAL A 108 -14.22 32.76 -13.30
N PRO A 109 -14.14 32.30 -14.56
CA PRO A 109 -14.50 33.14 -15.69
C PRO A 109 -15.94 33.63 -15.54
N SER A 110 -16.14 34.95 -15.48
CA SER A 110 -17.47 35.54 -15.44
C SER A 110 -18.22 35.14 -16.72
N ALA A 111 -19.45 34.64 -16.58
CA ALA A 111 -20.28 34.28 -17.71
C ALA A 111 -20.45 35.50 -18.63
N LYS A 112 -20.11 35.33 -19.91
CA LYS A 112 -20.37 36.36 -20.92
C LYS A 112 -21.88 36.40 -21.15
N ASN A 113 -22.53 37.44 -20.64
CA ASN A 113 -23.91 37.80 -21.00
C ASN A 113 -23.97 38.25 -22.47
#